data_AF-A0A916VAQ4-F1
#
_entry.id   AF-A0A916VAQ4-F1
#
_cell.length_a   1.000
_cell.length_b   1.000
_cell.length_c   1.000
_cell.angle_alpha   90.00
_cell.angle_beta   90.00
_cell.angle_gamma   90.00
#
_symmetry.space_group_name_H-M   'P 1'
#
loop_
_entity.id
_entity.type
_entity.pdbx_description
1 polymer ?
#
loop_
_entity_poly.entity_id
_entity_poly.type
_entity_poly.pdbx_seq_one_letter_code
_entity_poly.pdbx_strand_id
1 'polypeptide(L)'
;MDSYLVDTHALAWFIVEDKRLSSLAENLFNQAQEGDIQILIPTLVLAELMHIAEKGKVKVTVEKILQQINQGDGFTIVAFDFPVFQAMLALPKE
;
A
#
# COMPACT_ATOMS: atom_id res chain seq x y z
N MET A 1 9.17 8.71 -14.01
CA MET A 1 8.12 7.77 -13.59
C MET A 1 7.58 8.30 -12.29
N ASP A 2 6.30 8.66 -12.25
CA ASP A 2 5.71 9.23 -11.05
C ASP A 2 5.54 8.14 -9.99
N SER A 3 5.75 8.50 -8.73
CA SER A 3 5.66 7.57 -7.61
C SER A 3 4.68 8.09 -6.54
N TYR A 4 3.90 7.17 -6.00
CA TYR A 4 2.86 7.44 -5.01
C TYR A 4 3.06 6.53 -3.81
N LEU A 5 2.95 7.10 -2.61
CA LEU A 5 2.97 6.33 -1.36
C LEU A 5 1.54 5.94 -1.01
N VAL A 6 1.30 4.65 -0.77
CA VAL A 6 -0.04 4.16 -0.44
C VAL A 6 -0.30 4.16 1.07
N ASP A 7 -1.53 4.50 1.46
CA ASP A 7 -2.03 4.33 2.83
C ASP A 7 -2.67 2.93 3.01
N THR A 8 -2.69 2.44 4.24
CA THR A 8 -3.35 1.19 4.65
C THR A 8 -4.79 1.07 4.14
N HIS A 9 -5.61 2.11 4.25
CA HIS A 9 -7.03 2.04 3.83
C HIS A 9 -7.18 1.95 2.32
N ALA A 10 -6.38 2.71 1.57
CA ALA A 10 -6.41 2.69 0.11
C ALA A 10 -5.99 1.31 -0.41
N LEU A 11 -4.90 0.75 0.12
CA LEU A 11 -4.45 -0.59 -0.25
C LEU A 11 -5.48 -1.66 0.14
N ALA A 12 -6.05 -1.58 1.35
CA ALA A 12 -7.09 -2.51 1.78
C ALA A 12 -8.28 -2.51 0.83
N TRP A 13 -8.84 -1.34 0.51
CA TRP A 13 -10.01 -1.21 -0.35
C TRP A 13 -9.75 -1.64 -1.78
N PHE A 14 -8.56 -1.35 -2.33
CA PHE A 14 -8.17 -1.86 -3.64
C PHE A 14 -8.20 -3.38 -3.69
N ILE A 15 -7.61 -4.04 -2.71
CA ILE A 15 -7.49 -5.50 -2.67
C ILE A 15 -8.86 -6.20 -2.49
N VAL A 16 -9.80 -5.59 -1.76
CA VAL A 16 -11.16 -6.13 -1.59
C VAL A 16 -12.18 -5.60 -2.60
N GLU A 17 -11.75 -4.81 -3.58
CA GLU A 17 -12.63 -4.15 -4.56
C GLU A 17 -13.78 -3.36 -3.87
N ASP A 18 -13.45 -2.64 -2.80
CA ASP A 18 -14.41 -1.91 -1.98
C ASP A 18 -14.70 -0.51 -2.54
N LYS A 19 -15.98 -0.15 -2.61
CA LYS A 19 -16.49 1.12 -3.17
C LYS A 19 -16.02 2.37 -2.43
N ARG A 20 -15.41 2.23 -1.24
CA ARG A 20 -14.80 3.35 -0.50
C ARG A 20 -13.50 3.83 -1.15
N LEU A 21 -12.89 3.03 -2.03
CA LEU A 21 -11.76 3.48 -2.83
C LEU A 21 -12.20 4.64 -3.74
N SER A 22 -11.46 5.73 -3.73
CA SER A 22 -11.75 6.85 -4.62
C SER A 22 -11.39 6.48 -6.06
N SER A 23 -12.10 7.07 -7.03
CA SER A 23 -11.80 6.86 -8.46
C SER A 23 -10.39 7.29 -8.84
N LEU A 24 -9.83 8.30 -8.17
CA LEU A 24 -8.44 8.70 -8.36
C LEU A 24 -7.48 7.59 -7.91
N ALA A 25 -7.67 7.05 -6.70
CA ALA A 25 -6.81 5.98 -6.19
C ALA A 25 -6.92 4.72 -7.05
N GLU A 26 -8.13 4.34 -7.45
CA GLU A 26 -8.38 3.22 -8.36
C GLU A 26 -7.63 3.39 -9.70
N ASN A 27 -7.70 4.58 -10.31
CA ASN A 27 -6.97 4.87 -11.54
C ASN A 27 -5.44 4.81 -11.37
N LEU A 28 -4.91 5.21 -10.21
CA LEU A 28 -3.47 5.10 -9.93
C LEU A 28 -3.06 3.63 -9.76
N PHE A 29 -3.87 2.82 -9.07
CA PHE A 29 -3.60 1.39 -8.96
C PHE A 29 -3.62 0.68 -10.32
N ASN A 30 -4.56 1.01 -11.20
CA ASN A 30 -4.64 0.45 -12.55
C ASN A 30 -3.40 0.84 -13.38
N GLN A 31 -2.99 2.11 -13.35
CA GLN A 31 -1.75 2.55 -14.01
C GLN A 31 -0.50 1.85 -13.45
N ALA A 32 -0.48 1.56 -12.15
CA ALA A 32 0.61 0.79 -11.54
C ALA A 32 0.62 -0.68 -12.01
N GLN A 33 -0.55 -1.30 -12.18
CA GLN A 33 -0.66 -2.64 -12.76
C GLN A 33 -0.18 -2.69 -14.22
N GLU A 34 -0.38 -1.61 -14.98
CA GLU A 34 0.11 -1.45 -16.36
C GLU A 34 1.60 -1.10 -16.44
N GLY A 35 2.23 -0.73 -15.31
CA GLY A 35 3.64 -0.35 -15.23
C GLY A 35 3.94 1.11 -15.60
N ASP A 36 2.91 1.96 -15.72
CA ASP A 36 3.05 3.38 -16.09
C ASP A 36 3.54 4.25 -14.93
N ILE A 37 3.19 3.86 -13.70
CA ILE A 37 3.59 4.55 -12.46
C ILE A 37 4.07 3.56 -11.41
N GLN A 38 4.66 4.07 -10.33
CA GLN A 38 5.09 3.26 -9.20
C GLN A 38 4.25 3.54 -7.95
N ILE A 39 3.70 2.50 -7.35
CA ILE A 39 3.11 2.54 -6.01
C ILE A 39 4.11 1.97 -5.00
N LEU A 40 4.53 2.83 -4.09
CA LEU A 40 5.40 2.51 -2.97
C LEU A 40 4.55 2.02 -1.80
N ILE A 41 4.86 0.82 -1.30
CA ILE A 41 4.14 0.14 -0.22
C ILE A 41 5.05 0.04 1.00
N PRO A 42 4.88 0.89 2.02
CA PRO A 42 5.65 0.78 3.25
C PRO A 42 5.46 -0.56 3.94
N THR A 43 6.52 -1.11 4.53
CA THR A 43 6.40 -2.31 5.39
C THR A 43 5.46 -2.08 6.60
N LEU A 44 5.32 -0.84 7.07
CA LEU A 44 4.35 -0.47 8.10
C LEU A 44 2.90 -0.64 7.62
N VAL A 45 2.60 -0.27 6.37
CA VAL A 45 1.27 -0.45 5.77
C VAL A 45 0.90 -1.93 5.70
N LEU A 46 1.87 -2.79 5.35
CA LEU A 46 1.67 -4.25 5.38
C LEU A 46 1.41 -4.76 6.79
N ALA A 47 2.12 -4.26 7.80
CA ALA A 47 1.89 -4.63 9.20
C ALA A 47 0.51 -4.20 9.73
N GLU A 48 0.03 -3.02 9.34
CA GLU A 48 -1.32 -2.56 9.67
C GLU A 48 -2.41 -3.38 8.97
N LEU A 49 -2.21 -3.71 7.69
CA LEU A 49 -3.11 -4.59 6.94
C LEU A 49 -3.25 -5.95 7.60
N MET A 50 -2.14 -6.56 8.02
CA MET A 50 -2.12 -7.79 8.81
C MET A 50 -2.98 -7.67 10.05
N HIS A 51 -2.76 -6.61 10.83
CA HIS A 51 -3.50 -6.36 12.06
C HIS A 51 -5.02 -6.18 11.83
N ILE A 52 -5.42 -5.56 10.72
CA ILE A 52 -6.82 -5.39 10.34
C ILE A 52 -7.43 -6.73 9.89
N ALA A 53 -6.69 -7.53 9.11
CA ALA A 53 -7.11 -8.84 8.62
C ALA A 53 -7.31 -9.84 9.77
N GLU A 54 -6.39 -9.91 10.74
CA GLU A 54 -6.50 -10.76 11.93
C GLU A 54 -7.73 -10.46 12.79
N LYS A 55 -8.16 -9.20 12.81
CA LYS A 55 -9.39 -8.78 13.50
C LYS A 55 -10.67 -9.13 12.75
N GLY A 56 -10.58 -9.88 11.65
CA GLY A 56 -11.72 -10.32 10.82
C GLY A 56 -12.36 -9.19 10.01
N LYS A 57 -11.74 -8.00 9.96
CA LYS A 57 -12.30 -6.84 9.26
C LYS A 57 -12.11 -6.90 7.74
N VAL A 58 -11.19 -7.75 7.27
CA VAL A 58 -10.87 -7.94 5.86
C VAL A 58 -10.75 -9.45 5.59
N LYS A 59 -11.52 -9.98 4.64
CA LYS A 59 -11.46 -11.39 4.19
C LYS A 59 -10.37 -11.62 3.15
N VAL A 60 -9.20 -11.04 3.37
CA VAL A 60 -8.06 -11.19 2.45
C VAL A 60 -6.91 -11.80 3.20
N THR A 61 -6.41 -12.89 2.64
CA THR A 61 -5.17 -13.53 3.07
C THR A 61 -3.98 -12.71 2.58
N VAL A 62 -2.98 -12.55 3.44
CA VAL A 62 -1.68 -11.92 3.17
C VAL A 62 -1.08 -12.38 1.85
N GLU A 63 -1.27 -13.66 1.54
CA GLU A 63 -0.79 -14.33 0.36
C GLU A 63 -1.38 -13.73 -0.91
N LYS A 64 -2.66 -13.34 -0.91
CA LYS A 64 -3.30 -12.67 -2.06
C LYS A 64 -2.73 -11.26 -2.27
N ILE A 65 -2.44 -10.56 -1.17
CA ILE A 65 -1.82 -9.23 -1.20
C ILE A 65 -0.44 -9.32 -1.85
N LEU A 66 0.38 -10.24 -1.36
CA LEU A 66 1.72 -10.48 -1.88
C LEU A 66 1.69 -10.99 -3.32
N GLN A 67 0.71 -11.81 -3.69
CA GLN A 67 0.55 -12.25 -5.09
C GLN A 67 0.23 -11.08 -6.03
N GLN A 68 -0.68 -10.18 -5.66
CA GLN A 68 -0.98 -9.02 -6.52
C GLN A 68 0.19 -8.04 -6.60
N ILE A 69 0.89 -7.80 -5.50
CA ILE A 69 2.09 -6.96 -5.49
C ILE A 69 3.18 -7.55 -6.39
N ASN A 70 3.35 -8.87 -6.43
CA ASN A 70 4.36 -9.54 -7.24
C ASN A 70 3.95 -9.79 -8.71
N GLN A 71 2.73 -9.40 -9.13
CA GLN A 71 2.23 -9.64 -10.49
C GLN A 71 2.68 -8.56 -11.51
N GLY A 72 3.26 -7.45 -11.07
CA GLY A 72 3.76 -6.40 -11.98
C GLY A 72 4.85 -5.54 -11.35
N ASP A 73 5.58 -4.81 -12.19
CA ASP A 73 6.73 -4.00 -11.76
C ASP A 73 6.33 -2.64 -11.13
N GLY A 74 5.05 -2.24 -11.25
CA GLY A 74 4.57 -0.96 -10.71
C GLY A 74 4.31 -0.96 -9.21
N PHE A 75 4.52 -2.06 -8.49
CA PHE A 75 4.44 -2.09 -7.03
C PHE A 75 5.82 -2.31 -6.43
N THR A 76 6.16 -1.54 -5.40
CA THR A 76 7.47 -1.64 -4.75
C THR A 76 7.33 -1.55 -3.24
N ILE A 77 7.78 -2.59 -2.53
CA ILE A 77 7.82 -2.57 -1.07
C ILE A 77 8.99 -1.69 -0.62
N VAL A 78 8.72 -0.73 0.26
CA VAL A 78 9.73 0.16 0.85
C VAL A 78 9.84 -0.08 2.35
N ALA A 79 11.08 -0.23 2.82
CA ALA A 79 11.34 -0.54 4.22
C ALA A 79 11.20 0.70 5.11
N PHE A 80 10.56 0.53 6.26
CA PHE A 80 10.70 1.45 7.39
C PHE A 80 11.86 0.98 8.27
N ASP A 81 13.04 1.55 8.05
CA ASP A 81 14.27 1.22 8.76
C ASP A 81 14.68 2.32 9.75
N PHE A 82 15.81 2.12 10.44
CA PHE A 82 16.28 3.08 11.44
C PHE A 82 16.57 4.48 10.84
N PRO A 83 17.23 4.61 9.68
CA PRO A 83 17.35 5.91 8.99
C PRO A 83 16.01 6.60 8.71
N VAL A 84 15.01 5.89 8.18
CA VAL A 84 13.67 6.46 7.92
C VAL A 84 13.01 6.88 9.22
N PHE A 85 13.13 6.08 10.29
CA PHE A 85 12.64 6.44 11.61
C PHE A 85 13.31 7.73 12.15
N GLN A 86 14.62 7.89 11.98
CA GLN A 86 15.32 9.11 12.38
C GLN A 86 14.83 10.34 11.61
N ALA A 87 14.59 10.19 10.30
CA ALA A 87 14.02 11.26 9.48
C ALA A 87 12.60 11.63 9.94
N MET A 88 11.78 10.63 10.31
CA MET A 88 10.44 10.84 10.84
C MET A 88 10.44 11.71 12.10
N LEU A 89 11.41 11.51 13.00
CA LEU A 89 11.54 12.31 14.23
C LEU A 89 11.88 13.80 13.97
N ALA A 90 12.40 14.12 12.78
CA ALA A 90 12.73 15.49 12.38
C ALA A 90 11.55 16.21 11.70
N LEU A 91 10.44 15.52 11.44
CA LEU A 91 9.25 16.12 10.84
C LEU A 91 8.62 17.16 11.80
N PRO A 92 8.03 18.24 11.27
CA PRO A 92 7.26 19.18 12.08
C PRO A 92 6.18 18.44 12.87
N LYS A 93 6.00 18.82 14.14
CA LYS A 93 4.86 18.32 14.92
C LYS A 93 3.62 19.11 14.49
N GLU A 94 2.57 18.38 14.12
CA GLU A 94 1.21 18.93 13.99
C GLU A 94 0.63 19.34 15.33
#